data_AF-A0A316AJZ1-F1
#
_entry.id   AF-A0A316AJZ1-F1
#
_cell.length_a   1.000
_cell.length_b   1.000
_cell.length_c   1.000
_cell.angle_alpha   90.00
_cell.angle_beta   90.00
_cell.angle_gamma   90.00
#
_symmetry.space_group_name_H-M   'P 1'
#
loop_
_entity.id
_entity.type
_entity.pdbx_description
1 polymer ?
#
loop_
_entity_poly.entity_id
_entity_poly.type
_entity_poly.pdbx_seq_one_letter_code
_entity_poly.pdbx_strand_id
1 'polypeptide(L)'
;MNFRSIVRNWIQQTIQDAKWLVLLGCFMAVASFILWMLPQLFYQGMALPMALLSLILLFYGGFTIKNRPQLEQQLLAAYQKASGETLKREKQRMLAEKNNHTKIQLTWGLVLLAGVASRLVLAAPYSKGIATGFALMGLFLLLTDLWALRRMNQYKISIQTL
;
A
#
# COMPACT_ATOMS: atom_id res chain seq x y z
N MET A 1 27.13 9.43 -2.77
CA MET A 1 26.01 9.29 -3.74
C MET A 1 25.53 10.68 -4.13
N ASN A 2 24.99 10.87 -5.34
CA ASN A 2 24.39 12.16 -5.77
C ASN A 2 22.87 12.10 -5.58
N PHE A 3 22.23 13.19 -5.13
CA PHE A 3 20.77 13.31 -4.95
C PHE A 3 19.97 12.72 -6.12
N ARG A 4 20.39 12.99 -7.36
CA ARG A 4 19.71 12.45 -8.56
C ARG A 4 19.64 10.92 -8.57
N SER A 5 20.74 10.25 -8.22
CA SER A 5 20.78 8.78 -8.18
C SER A 5 19.91 8.20 -7.06
N ILE A 6 19.87 8.86 -5.90
CA ILE A 6 19.06 8.45 -4.75
C ILE A 6 17.56 8.54 -5.08
N VAL A 7 17.13 9.69 -5.63
CA VAL A 7 15.72 9.90 -6.02
C VAL A 7 15.31 8.89 -7.10
N ARG A 8 16.11 8.75 -8.16
CA ARG A 8 15.79 7.82 -9.25
C ARG A 8 15.66 6.38 -8.76
N ASN A 9 16.60 5.91 -7.94
CA ASN A 9 16.57 4.55 -7.41
C ASN A 9 15.32 4.32 -6.55
N TRP A 10 14.98 5.27 -5.68
CA TRP A 10 13.78 5.19 -4.83
C TRP A 10 12.49 5.19 -5.66
N ILE A 11 12.40 6.05 -6.69
CA ILE A 11 11.24 6.13 -7.58
C ILE A 11 11.09 4.84 -8.39
N GLN A 12 12.16 4.32 -8.96
CA GLN A 12 12.13 3.06 -9.73
C GLN A 12 11.69 1.88 -8.86
N GLN A 13 12.23 1.75 -7.64
CA GLN A 13 11.78 0.72 -6.70
C GLN A 13 10.30 0.88 -6.36
N THR A 14 9.85 2.11 -6.09
CA THR A 14 8.45 2.39 -5.78
C THR A 14 7.51 2.05 -6.95
N ILE A 15 7.93 2.30 -8.18
CA ILE A 15 7.18 1.91 -9.39
C ILE A 15 7.17 0.38 -9.55
N GLN A 16 8.29 -0.29 -9.29
CA GLN A 16 8.35 -1.75 -9.37
C GLN A 16 7.41 -2.40 -8.36
N ASP A 17 7.39 -1.92 -7.12
CA ASP A 17 6.47 -2.40 -6.10
C ASP A 17 5.01 -2.13 -6.48
N ALA A 18 4.73 -0.96 -7.06
CA ALA A 18 3.40 -0.65 -7.56
C ALA A 18 2.93 -1.59 -8.68
N LYS A 19 3.84 -2.05 -9.57
CA LYS A 19 3.52 -3.08 -10.57
C LYS A 19 3.15 -4.41 -9.91
N TRP A 20 3.88 -4.80 -8.86
CA TRP A 20 3.54 -5.99 -8.07
C TRP A 20 2.17 -5.85 -7.39
N LEU A 21 1.84 -4.66 -6.87
CA LEU A 21 0.52 -4.38 -6.31
C LEU A 21 -0.60 -4.47 -7.35
N VAL A 22 -0.39 -3.95 -8.56
CA VAL A 22 -1.36 -4.09 -9.66
C VAL A 22 -1.55 -5.56 -10.03
N LEU A 23 -0.46 -6.33 -10.16
CA LEU A 23 -0.53 -7.76 -10.47
C LEU A 23 -1.29 -8.52 -9.38
N LEU A 24 -0.97 -8.25 -8.10
CA LEU A 24 -1.67 -8.83 -6.96
C LEU A 24 -3.16 -8.42 -6.96
N GLY A 25 -3.48 -7.17 -7.29
CA GLY A 25 -4.85 -6.68 -7.42
C GLY A 25 -5.62 -7.45 -8.50
N CYS A 26 -5.05 -7.61 -9.70
CA CYS A 26 -5.64 -8.45 -10.76
C CYS A 26 -5.87 -9.89 -10.29
N PHE A 27 -4.88 -10.49 -9.62
CA PHE A 27 -5.01 -11.84 -9.07
C PHE A 27 -6.14 -11.93 -8.04
N MET A 28 -6.25 -10.95 -7.13
CA MET A 28 -7.31 -10.90 -6.13
C MET A 28 -8.70 -10.65 -6.77
N ALA A 29 -8.78 -9.92 -7.89
CA ALA A 29 -10.02 -9.76 -8.64
C ALA A 29 -10.53 -11.11 -9.17
N VAL A 30 -9.63 -11.89 -9.79
CA VAL A 30 -9.95 -13.23 -10.32
C VAL A 30 -10.31 -14.17 -9.18
N ALA A 31 -9.54 -14.18 -8.10
CA ALA A 31 -9.83 -15.00 -6.92
C ALA A 31 -11.20 -14.64 -6.31
N SER A 32 -11.51 -13.35 -6.18
CA SER A 32 -12.82 -12.89 -5.71
C SER A 32 -13.96 -13.35 -6.61
N PHE A 33 -13.78 -13.31 -7.93
CA PHE A 33 -14.79 -13.80 -8.87
C PHE A 33 -15.01 -15.31 -8.73
N ILE A 34 -13.92 -16.09 -8.62
CA ILE A 34 -14.00 -17.54 -8.40
C ILE A 34 -14.74 -17.84 -7.08
N LEU A 35 -14.39 -17.16 -5.99
CA LEU A 35 -15.04 -17.32 -4.69
C LEU A 35 -16.55 -17.04 -4.73
N TRP A 36 -16.97 -16.06 -5.52
CA TRP A 36 -18.38 -15.73 -5.71
C TRP A 36 -19.14 -16.83 -6.45
N MET A 37 -18.50 -17.49 -7.41
CA MET A 37 -19.09 -18.59 -8.18
C MET A 37 -19.22 -19.90 -7.39
N LEU A 38 -18.54 -20.02 -6.25
CA LEU A 38 -18.66 -21.20 -5.39
C LEU A 38 -20.02 -21.22 -4.68
N PRO A 39 -20.67 -22.39 -4.54
CA PRO A 39 -22.02 -22.51 -3.97
C PRO A 39 -22.07 -22.27 -2.46
N GLN A 40 -20.94 -22.33 -1.76
CA GLN A 40 -20.92 -22.17 -0.31
C GLN A 40 -21.01 -20.69 0.08
N LEU A 41 -22.03 -20.34 0.86
CA LEU A 41 -22.28 -18.98 1.37
C LEU A 41 -21.06 -18.33 2.04
N PHE A 42 -20.21 -19.12 2.69
CA PHE A 42 -18.97 -18.63 3.28
C PHE A 42 -18.03 -18.00 2.24
N TYR A 43 -17.84 -18.63 1.08
CA TYR A 43 -16.95 -18.11 0.04
C TYR A 43 -17.53 -16.87 -0.63
N GLN A 44 -18.85 -16.84 -0.85
CA GLN A 44 -19.54 -15.65 -1.37
C GLN A 44 -19.40 -14.45 -0.44
N GLY A 45 -19.51 -14.68 0.89
CA GLY A 45 -19.26 -13.63 1.87
C GLY A 45 -17.82 -13.13 1.86
N MET A 46 -16.85 -14.04 1.67
CA MET A 46 -15.43 -13.68 1.58
C MET A 46 -15.07 -12.93 0.29
N ALA A 47 -15.80 -13.16 -0.80
CA ALA A 47 -15.55 -12.52 -2.08
C ALA A 47 -15.65 -10.99 -1.98
N LEU A 48 -16.62 -10.45 -1.24
CA LEU A 48 -16.85 -9.00 -1.22
C LEU A 48 -15.65 -8.19 -0.65
N PRO A 49 -15.07 -8.51 0.52
CA PRO A 49 -13.83 -7.89 0.97
C PRO A 49 -12.63 -8.13 0.04
N MET A 50 -12.58 -9.25 -0.69
CA MET A 50 -11.51 -9.55 -1.64
C MET A 50 -11.61 -8.73 -2.92
N ALA A 51 -12.82 -8.49 -3.42
CA ALA A 51 -13.07 -7.51 -4.49
C ALA A 51 -12.63 -6.11 -4.05
N LEU A 52 -12.98 -5.71 -2.81
CA LEU A 52 -12.56 -4.41 -2.27
C LEU A 52 -11.03 -4.30 -2.16
N LEU A 53 -10.35 -5.34 -1.65
CA LEU A 53 -8.90 -5.40 -1.60
C LEU A 53 -8.30 -5.19 -3.00
N SER A 54 -8.82 -5.91 -4.00
CA SER A 54 -8.40 -5.79 -5.39
C SER A 54 -8.50 -4.36 -5.90
N LEU A 55 -9.64 -3.69 -5.67
CA LEU A 55 -9.84 -2.30 -6.09
C LEU A 55 -8.84 -1.35 -5.43
N ILE A 56 -8.56 -1.52 -4.13
CA ILE A 56 -7.58 -0.71 -3.40
C ILE A 56 -6.17 -0.90 -4.00
N LEU A 57 -5.77 -2.15 -4.23
CA LEU A 57 -4.46 -2.49 -4.79
C LEU A 57 -4.27 -1.94 -6.21
N LEU A 58 -5.29 -2.11 -7.07
CA LEU A 58 -5.29 -1.59 -8.44
C LEU A 58 -5.25 -0.07 -8.46
N PHE A 59 -6.07 0.58 -7.64
CA PHE A 59 -6.11 2.04 -7.55
C PHE A 59 -4.77 2.58 -7.06
N TYR A 60 -4.26 2.10 -5.92
CA TYR A 60 -3.01 2.59 -5.35
C TYR A 60 -1.80 2.28 -6.24
N GLY A 61 -1.72 1.06 -6.78
CA GLY A 61 -0.67 0.65 -7.70
C GLY A 61 -0.69 1.46 -8.99
N GLY A 62 -1.86 1.59 -9.63
CA GLY A 62 -2.03 2.37 -10.86
C GLY A 62 -1.72 3.86 -10.65
N PHE A 63 -2.24 4.45 -9.56
CA PHE A 63 -1.95 5.84 -9.18
C PHE A 63 -0.45 6.06 -8.98
N THR A 64 0.23 5.14 -8.32
CA THR A 64 1.67 5.21 -8.07
C THR A 64 2.48 5.12 -9.36
N ILE A 65 2.15 4.17 -10.26
CA ILE A 65 2.82 4.04 -11.57
C ILE A 65 2.68 5.33 -12.39
N LYS A 66 1.49 5.93 -12.38
CA LYS A 66 1.20 7.14 -13.16
C LYS A 66 1.93 8.38 -12.62
N ASN A 67 1.96 8.58 -11.31
CA ASN A 67 2.37 9.86 -10.72
C ASN A 67 3.84 9.91 -10.27
N ARG A 68 4.48 8.77 -9.99
CA ARG A 68 5.87 8.75 -9.50
C ARG A 68 6.91 9.28 -10.50
N PRO A 69 6.80 9.05 -11.83
CA PRO A 69 7.72 9.66 -12.79
C PRO A 69 7.65 11.19 -12.81
N GLN A 70 6.46 11.77 -12.64
CA GLN A 70 6.27 13.22 -12.56
C GLN A 70 6.91 13.78 -11.29
N LEU A 71 6.79 13.07 -10.16
CA LEU A 71 7.45 13.43 -8.91
C LEU A 71 8.98 13.45 -9.04
N GLU A 72 9.58 12.48 -9.75
CA GLU A 72 11.03 12.48 -10.04
C GLU A 72 11.42 13.76 -10.77
N GLN A 73 10.72 14.10 -11.86
CA GLN A 73 11.03 15.31 -12.64
C GLN A 73 10.91 16.58 -11.81
N GLN A 74 9.85 16.70 -10.99
CA GLN A 74 9.64 17.85 -10.12
C GLN A 74 10.75 17.99 -9.07
N LEU A 75 11.15 16.90 -8.41
CA LEU A 75 12.20 16.91 -7.41
C LEU A 75 13.57 17.26 -8.02
N LEU A 76 13.88 16.70 -9.19
CA LEU A 76 15.14 16.99 -9.88
C LEU A 76 15.21 18.44 -10.38
N ALA A 77 14.12 18.98 -10.91
CA ALA A 77 14.04 20.37 -11.34
C ALA A 77 14.14 21.34 -10.16
N ALA A 78 13.47 21.04 -9.04
CA ALA A 78 13.57 21.84 -7.81
C ALA A 78 15.01 21.83 -7.26
N TYR A 79 15.66 20.66 -7.24
CA TYR A 79 17.02 20.53 -6.75
C TYR A 79 18.04 21.27 -7.61
N GLN A 80 17.85 21.30 -8.93
CA GLN A 80 18.68 22.10 -9.85
C GLN A 80 18.55 23.60 -9.60
N LYS A 81 17.35 24.08 -9.23
CA LYS A 81 17.11 25.51 -8.95
C LYS A 81 17.62 25.92 -7.57
N ALA A 82 17.37 25.11 -6.55
CA ALA A 82 17.71 25.40 -5.16
C ALA A 82 17.94 24.11 -4.36
N SER A 83 19.16 23.59 -4.40
CA SER A 83 19.53 22.29 -3.80
C SER A 83 19.30 22.24 -2.29
N GLY A 84 19.79 23.25 -1.55
CA GLY A 84 19.68 23.32 -0.10
C GLY A 84 18.24 23.42 0.40
N GLU A 85 17.41 24.25 -0.25
CA GLU A 85 16.00 24.38 0.10
C GLU A 85 15.21 23.11 -0.24
N THR A 86 15.47 22.52 -1.40
CA THR A 86 14.83 21.27 -1.82
C THR A 86 15.14 20.13 -0.86
N LEU A 87 16.40 19.99 -0.42
CA LEU A 87 16.77 18.99 0.59
C LEU A 87 16.06 19.23 1.91
N LYS A 88 15.97 20.48 2.37
CA LYS A 88 15.29 20.82 3.62
C LYS A 88 13.80 20.47 3.54
N ARG A 89 13.13 20.84 2.45
CA ARG A 89 11.71 20.52 2.20
C ARG A 89 11.48 19.02 2.10
N GLU A 90 12.36 18.29 1.41
CA GLU A 90 12.25 16.84 1.27
C GLU A 90 12.45 16.12 2.63
N LYS A 91 13.45 16.55 3.42
CA LYS A 91 13.68 16.04 4.78
C LYS A 91 12.44 16.28 5.67
N GLN A 92 11.78 17.44 5.56
CA GLN A 92 10.53 17.74 6.27
C GLN A 92 9.35 16.89 5.78
N ARG A 93 9.19 16.73 4.45
CA ARG A 93 8.15 15.88 3.85
C ARG A 93 8.23 14.45 4.40
N MET A 94 9.44 13.89 4.44
CA MET A 94 9.68 12.54 4.95
C MET A 94 9.37 12.37 6.45
N LEU A 95 9.50 13.43 7.25
CA LEU A 95 9.09 13.40 8.66
C LEU A 95 7.57 13.37 8.81
N ALA A 96 6.85 14.17 8.02
CA ALA A 96 5.39 14.18 8.02
C ALA A 96 4.82 12.83 7.52
N GLU A 97 5.43 12.25 6.49
CA GLU A 97 5.00 10.99 5.88
C GLU A 97 5.09 9.80 6.87
N LYS A 98 6.08 9.81 7.78
CA LYS A 98 6.18 8.80 8.86
C LYS A 98 4.93 8.75 9.75
N ASN A 99 4.42 9.89 10.18
CA ASN A 99 3.24 9.94 11.07
C ASN A 99 1.98 9.42 10.38
N ASN A 100 1.84 9.68 9.07
CA ASN A 100 0.71 9.18 8.30
C ASN A 100 0.78 7.66 8.13
N HIS A 101 1.97 7.09 7.88
CA HIS A 101 2.13 5.64 7.81
C HIS A 101 1.74 4.94 9.12
N THR A 102 2.13 5.46 10.29
CA THR A 102 1.74 4.87 11.57
C THR A 102 0.21 4.82 11.73
N LYS A 103 -0.48 5.88 11.33
CA LYS A 103 -1.96 5.93 11.38
C LYS A 103 -2.58 4.91 10.44
N ILE A 104 -2.08 4.81 9.21
CA ILE A 104 -2.58 3.85 8.20
C ILE A 104 -2.38 2.40 8.68
N GLN A 105 -1.20 2.09 9.23
CA GLN A 105 -0.91 0.77 9.80
C GLN A 105 -1.83 0.42 10.97
N LEU A 106 -2.11 1.38 11.86
CA LEU A 106 -3.05 1.18 12.94
C LEU A 106 -4.46 0.89 12.40
N THR A 107 -4.91 1.62 11.38
CA THR A 107 -6.19 1.36 10.71
C THR A 107 -6.27 -0.06 10.16
N TRP A 108 -5.25 -0.52 9.43
CA TRP A 108 -5.25 -1.89 8.88
C TRP A 108 -5.15 -2.96 9.96
N GLY A 109 -4.38 -2.70 11.03
CA GLY A 109 -4.32 -3.56 12.21
C GLY A 109 -5.68 -3.69 12.89
N LEU A 110 -6.43 -2.59 13.04
CA LEU A 110 -7.78 -2.60 13.59
C LEU A 110 -8.76 -3.36 12.69
N VAL A 111 -8.68 -3.21 11.36
CA VAL A 111 -9.50 -3.97 10.40
C VAL A 111 -9.22 -5.48 10.53
N LEU A 112 -7.94 -5.87 10.62
CA LEU A 112 -7.54 -7.26 10.85
C LEU A 112 -8.14 -7.81 12.15
N LEU A 113 -7.94 -7.12 13.26
CA LEU A 113 -8.43 -7.56 14.57
C LEU A 113 -9.96 -7.61 14.63
N ALA A 114 -10.63 -6.61 14.06
CA ALA A 114 -12.08 -6.58 13.98
C ALA A 114 -12.61 -7.75 13.13
N GLY A 115 -11.96 -8.07 12.00
CA GLY A 115 -12.30 -9.23 11.17
C GLY A 115 -12.15 -10.55 11.94
N VAL A 116 -11.04 -10.73 12.65
CA VAL A 116 -10.80 -11.94 13.48
C VAL A 116 -11.83 -12.05 14.62
N ALA A 117 -12.06 -10.97 15.38
CA ALA A 117 -13.03 -10.96 16.46
C ALA A 117 -14.45 -11.25 15.96
N SER A 118 -14.86 -10.59 14.86
CA SER A 118 -16.18 -10.80 14.24
C SER A 118 -16.37 -12.23 13.78
N ARG A 119 -15.31 -12.87 13.25
CA ARG A 119 -15.36 -14.26 12.79
C ARG A 119 -15.69 -15.24 13.92
N LEU A 120 -15.31 -14.92 15.17
CA LEU A 120 -15.56 -15.76 16.34
C LEU A 120 -16.99 -15.63 16.88
N VAL A 121 -17.59 -14.44 16.75
CA VAL A 121 -18.91 -14.13 17.32
C VAL A 121 -20.06 -14.41 16.34
N LEU A 122 -19.84 -14.17 15.04
CA LEU A 122 -20.89 -14.33 14.03
C LEU A 122 -21.20 -15.81 13.80
N ALA A 123 -22.49 -16.16 13.77
CA ALA A 123 -22.93 -17.55 13.57
C ALA A 123 -23.10 -17.93 12.08
N ALA A 124 -23.68 -17.01 11.29
CA ALA A 124 -24.05 -17.28 9.90
C ALA A 124 -22.82 -17.51 8.99
N PRO A 125 -22.84 -18.53 8.10
CA PRO A 125 -21.71 -18.84 7.22
C PRO A 125 -21.27 -17.66 6.35
N TYR A 126 -22.22 -16.92 5.78
CA TYR A 126 -21.95 -15.75 4.94
C TYR A 126 -21.23 -14.64 5.72
N SER A 127 -21.73 -14.28 6.90
CA SER A 127 -21.13 -13.26 7.77
C SER A 127 -19.75 -13.67 8.28
N LYS A 128 -19.54 -14.96 8.57
CA LYS A 128 -18.20 -15.52 8.85
C LYS A 128 -17.26 -15.33 7.65
N GLY A 129 -17.75 -15.56 6.43
CA GLY A 129 -17.02 -15.31 5.19
C GLY A 129 -16.56 -13.85 5.07
N ILE A 130 -17.48 -12.90 5.27
CA ILE A 130 -17.17 -11.46 5.27
C ILE A 130 -16.08 -11.14 6.32
N ALA A 131 -16.25 -11.62 7.54
CA ALA A 131 -15.29 -11.37 8.62
C ALA A 131 -13.89 -11.92 8.30
N THR A 132 -13.81 -13.13 7.75
CA THR A 132 -12.55 -13.71 7.25
C THR A 132 -11.96 -12.89 6.12
N GLY A 133 -12.77 -12.44 5.16
CA GLY A 133 -12.32 -11.59 4.06
C GLY A 133 -11.72 -10.25 4.54
N PHE A 134 -12.35 -9.60 5.52
CA PHE A 134 -11.82 -8.38 6.14
C PHE A 134 -10.53 -8.64 6.93
N ALA A 135 -10.43 -9.77 7.62
CA ALA A 135 -9.19 -10.15 8.29
C ALA A 135 -8.04 -10.31 7.28
N LEU A 136 -8.27 -11.05 6.19
CA LEU A 136 -7.29 -11.21 5.11
C LEU A 136 -6.94 -9.86 4.46
N MET A 137 -7.93 -9.03 4.17
CA MET A 137 -7.71 -7.68 3.61
C MET A 137 -6.82 -6.84 4.53
N GLY A 138 -7.13 -6.79 5.83
CA GLY A 138 -6.31 -6.08 6.82
C GLY A 138 -4.88 -6.59 6.87
N LEU A 139 -4.68 -7.92 6.83
CA LEU A 139 -3.36 -8.54 6.79
C LEU A 139 -2.57 -8.14 5.54
N PHE A 140 -3.15 -8.28 4.35
CA PHE A 140 -2.48 -7.94 3.09
C PHE A 140 -2.11 -6.45 3.04
N LEU A 141 -3.04 -5.56 3.39
CA LEU A 141 -2.79 -4.12 3.38
C LEU A 141 -1.70 -3.75 4.41
N LEU A 142 -1.72 -4.34 5.60
CA LEU A 142 -0.68 -4.12 6.61
C LEU A 142 0.70 -4.56 6.11
N LEU A 143 0.81 -5.73 5.47
CA LEU A 143 2.08 -6.21 4.90
C LEU A 143 2.60 -5.28 3.80
N THR A 144 1.72 -4.82 2.90
CA THR A 144 2.11 -3.87 1.83
C THR A 144 2.60 -2.54 2.41
N ASP A 145 1.97 -2.06 3.49
CA ASP A 145 2.34 -0.80 4.14
C ASP A 145 3.66 -0.92 4.91
N LEU A 146 3.93 -2.08 5.52
CA LEU A 146 5.22 -2.36 6.17
C LEU A 146 6.38 -2.36 5.17
N TRP A 147 6.17 -2.93 3.98
CA TRP A 147 7.16 -2.87 2.90
C TRP A 147 7.37 -1.44 2.39
N ALA A 148 6.29 -0.67 2.21
CA ALA A 148 6.38 0.74 1.84
C ALA A 148 7.17 1.55 2.88
N LEU A 149 6.89 1.35 4.18
CA LEU A 149 7.59 2.02 5.27
C LEU A 149 9.09 1.68 5.29
N ARG A 150 9.46 0.40 5.09
CA ARG A 150 10.86 -0.02 5.01
C ARG A 150 11.60 0.72 3.90
N ARG A 151 11.01 0.78 2.71
CA ARG A 151 11.60 1.48 1.55
C ARG A 151 11.71 2.99 1.79
N MET A 152 10.69 3.59 2.39
CA MET A 152 10.71 5.00 2.78
C MET A 152 11.84 5.31 3.77
N ASN A 153 12.07 4.44 4.76
CA ASN A 153 13.16 4.61 5.72
C ASN A 153 14.54 4.52 5.05
N GLN A 154 14.74 3.62 4.09
CA GLN A 154 15.99 3.53 3.32
C GLN A 154 16.26 4.81 2.52
N TYR A 155 15.23 5.37 1.87
CA TYR A 155 15.34 6.64 1.17
C TYR A 155 15.65 7.82 2.11
N LYS A 156 14.99 7.86 3.28
CA LYS A 156 15.26 8.86 4.32
C LYS A 156 16.73 8.86 4.76
N ILE A 157 17.28 7.68 5.05
CA ILE A 157 18.69 7.53 5.45
C ILE A 157 19.60 8.05 4.33
N SER A 158 19.31 7.69 3.09
CA SER A 158 20.11 8.09 1.92
C SER A 158 20.13 9.62 1.73
N ILE A 159 19.02 10.31 1.97
CA ILE A 159 18.95 11.78 1.91
C ILE A 159 19.62 12.45 3.11
N GLN A 160 19.60 11.82 4.30
CA GLN A 160 20.24 12.37 5.49
C GLN A 160 21.78 12.35 5.39
N THR A 161 22.33 11.43 4.61
CA THR A 161 23.78 11.36 4.32
C THR A 161 24.26 12.35 3.24
N LEU A 162 23.34 13.14 2.66
CA LEU A 162 23.62 14.28 1.79
C LEU A 162 23.55 15.59 2.58
#